data_AF-A0A1Z4N2L6-F1
#
_entry.id   AF-A0A1Z4N2L6-F1
#
_cell.length_a   1.000
_cell.length_b   1.000
_cell.length_c   1.000
_cell.angle_alpha   90.00
_cell.angle_beta   90.00
_cell.angle_gamma   90.00
#
_symmetry.space_group_name_H-M   'P 1'
#
loop_
_entity.id
_entity.type
_entity.pdbx_description
1 polymer ?
#
loop_
_entity_poly.entity_id
_entity_poly.type
_entity_poly.pdbx_seq_one_letter_code
_entity_poly.pdbx_strand_id
1 'polypeptide(L)'
;MNLPKNIKTNQNLKLSQATNSEPPRTVVAQWHWKRHVWAAYQLPNGVKVMSERQVALIVGKSKTDVRIFAEQKQLESIIVQIPNGKIIKGYTLPAVAVYLRQLFEQGYLLEHRLSLSRSEWKQLIEALSNPERGKAVTPNPCFFSGNYRLAKAQTIQIKLENHIYLQVLVVAPGEYRIGYDEGMRCIHSNCEWLIDNSPKRAKTLSKMKLSKEIVECRVNTPEGVKQVYTLTCEDWLSVWEYFANRGNTRATAILKACAQESIPLRVAKALSQGQ
;
A
#
# COMPACT_ATOMS: atom_id res chain seq x y z
N MET A 1 -62.73 0.00 -2.14
CA MET A 1 -61.59 -0.85 -1.73
C MET A 1 -60.61 -0.92 -2.88
N ASN A 2 -59.56 -0.09 -2.83
CA ASN A 2 -58.53 0.01 -3.86
C ASN A 2 -57.22 -0.53 -3.29
N LEU A 3 -56.64 -1.54 -3.94
CA LEU A 3 -55.27 -1.98 -3.67
C LEU A 3 -54.39 -1.66 -4.88
N PRO A 4 -53.19 -1.07 -4.70
CA PRO A 4 -52.38 -0.54 -5.79
C PRO A 4 -51.51 -1.61 -6.47
N LYS A 5 -51.33 -1.42 -7.78
CA LYS A 5 -50.37 -2.11 -8.65
C LYS A 5 -48.95 -1.80 -8.19
N ASN A 6 -48.23 -2.84 -7.77
CA ASN A 6 -46.85 -2.71 -7.31
C ASN A 6 -45.88 -2.63 -8.49
N ILE A 7 -44.97 -1.67 -8.39
CA ILE A 7 -44.03 -1.21 -9.41
C ILE A 7 -42.96 -2.28 -9.64
N LYS A 8 -42.85 -2.77 -10.88
CA LYS A 8 -41.70 -3.55 -11.34
C LYS A 8 -40.57 -2.60 -11.70
N THR A 9 -39.57 -2.47 -10.83
CA THR A 9 -38.26 -1.91 -11.17
C THR A 9 -37.21 -2.96 -10.81
N ASN A 10 -36.76 -3.73 -11.79
CA ASN A 10 -35.42 -4.31 -11.77
C ASN A 10 -34.85 -4.09 -13.16
N GLN A 11 -34.14 -2.97 -13.26
CA GLN A 11 -33.35 -2.63 -14.44
C GLN A 11 -32.31 -3.73 -14.65
N ASN A 12 -32.54 -4.51 -15.70
CA ASN A 12 -31.51 -5.22 -16.41
C ASN A 12 -30.42 -4.23 -16.84
N LEU A 13 -29.36 -4.09 -16.05
CA LEU A 13 -28.07 -3.66 -16.58
C LEU A 13 -27.40 -4.89 -17.20
N LYS A 14 -27.86 -5.22 -18.42
CA LYS A 14 -27.01 -5.84 -19.43
C LYS A 14 -25.80 -4.93 -19.59
N LEU A 15 -24.65 -5.31 -19.02
CA LEU A 15 -23.39 -4.79 -19.54
C LEU A 15 -23.11 -5.54 -20.85
N SER A 16 -23.62 -4.91 -21.90
CA SER A 16 -23.25 -5.05 -23.29
C SER A 16 -21.79 -5.43 -23.50
N GLN A 17 -21.58 -6.50 -24.26
CA GLN A 17 -20.43 -6.62 -25.15
C GLN A 17 -20.39 -5.41 -26.08
N ALA A 18 -19.35 -4.58 -25.99
CA ALA A 18 -18.83 -3.76 -27.08
C ALA A 18 -17.55 -3.03 -26.65
N THR A 19 -16.40 -3.43 -27.20
CA THR A 19 -15.49 -2.61 -28.03
C THR A 19 -14.12 -3.28 -28.08
N ASN A 20 -13.51 -3.26 -29.27
CA ASN A 20 -12.12 -3.65 -29.57
C ASN A 20 -11.11 -2.81 -28.75
N SER A 21 -11.10 -3.00 -27.44
CA SER A 21 -10.10 -2.45 -26.54
C SER A 21 -9.12 -3.57 -26.23
N GLU A 22 -7.84 -3.36 -26.55
CA GLU A 22 -6.80 -4.27 -26.09
C GLU A 22 -6.96 -4.47 -24.57
N PRO A 23 -6.78 -5.70 -24.06
CA PRO A 23 -6.82 -5.95 -22.62
C PRO A 23 -5.89 -4.98 -21.88
N PRO A 24 -6.30 -4.41 -20.74
CA PRO A 24 -5.48 -3.45 -20.02
C PRO A 24 -4.11 -4.05 -19.69
N ARG A 25 -3.07 -3.31 -20.04
CA ARG A 25 -1.68 -3.68 -19.73
C ARG A 25 -1.43 -3.50 -18.26
N THR A 26 -0.83 -4.53 -17.67
CA THR A 26 -0.48 -4.54 -16.26
C THR A 26 1.02 -4.43 -16.08
N VAL A 27 1.44 -4.00 -14.88
CA VAL A 27 2.83 -4.05 -14.43
C VAL A 27 2.99 -5.15 -13.38
N VAL A 28 4.20 -5.68 -13.23
CA VAL A 28 4.50 -6.59 -12.11
C VAL A 28 4.33 -5.81 -10.81
N ALA A 29 3.62 -6.40 -9.86
CA ALA A 29 3.42 -5.84 -8.54
C ALA A 29 3.54 -6.92 -7.46
N GLN A 30 3.47 -6.48 -6.20
CA GLN A 30 3.41 -7.37 -5.05
C GLN A 30 2.25 -6.96 -4.15
N TRP A 31 1.66 -7.95 -3.50
CA TRP A 31 0.71 -7.73 -2.42
C TRP A 31 1.34 -8.23 -1.11
N HIS A 32 1.23 -7.40 -0.08
CA HIS A 32 1.88 -7.59 1.21
C HIS A 32 0.84 -7.75 2.29
N TRP A 33 1.07 -8.70 3.19
CA TRP A 33 0.34 -8.81 4.44
C TRP A 33 1.28 -9.32 5.53
N LYS A 34 1.57 -8.47 6.53
CA LYS A 34 2.59 -8.70 7.54
C LYS A 34 3.93 -9.06 6.88
N ARG A 35 4.51 -10.21 7.24
CA ARG A 35 5.75 -10.76 6.66
C ARG A 35 5.58 -11.48 5.32
N HIS A 36 4.34 -11.67 4.85
CA HIS A 36 4.05 -12.46 3.66
C HIS A 36 3.93 -11.58 2.42
N VAL A 37 4.53 -12.04 1.34
CA VAL A 37 4.58 -11.33 0.05
C VAL A 37 4.14 -12.27 -1.06
N TRP A 38 3.18 -11.82 -1.86
CA TRP A 38 2.72 -12.55 -3.03
C TRP A 38 2.88 -11.71 -4.29
N ALA A 39 3.34 -12.34 -5.36
CA ALA A 39 3.37 -11.71 -6.66
C ALA A 39 1.93 -11.43 -7.15
N ALA A 40 1.74 -10.25 -7.72
CA ALA A 40 0.51 -9.81 -8.33
C ALA A 40 0.82 -9.02 -9.61
N TYR A 41 -0.24 -8.61 -10.31
CA TYR A 41 -0.18 -7.65 -11.40
C TYR A 41 -1.01 -6.44 -11.01
N GLN A 42 -0.54 -5.25 -11.36
CA GLN A 42 -1.25 -4.01 -11.08
C GLN A 42 -1.79 -3.41 -12.38
N LEU A 43 -3.08 -3.12 -12.37
CA LEU A 43 -3.77 -2.40 -13.43
C LEU A 43 -3.42 -0.90 -13.38
N PRO A 44 -3.64 -0.15 -14.48
CA PRO A 44 -3.38 1.29 -14.51
C PRO A 44 -4.14 2.10 -13.45
N ASN A 45 -5.31 1.61 -13.03
CA ASN A 45 -6.12 2.20 -11.97
C ASN A 45 -5.66 1.83 -10.54
N GLY A 46 -4.54 1.14 -10.38
CA GLY A 46 -3.98 0.73 -9.08
C GLY A 46 -4.50 -0.60 -8.54
N VAL A 47 -5.56 -1.17 -9.14
CA VAL A 47 -6.14 -2.44 -8.70
C VAL A 47 -5.15 -3.58 -8.93
N LYS A 48 -4.96 -4.42 -7.90
CA LYS A 48 -4.12 -5.61 -7.98
C LYS A 48 -4.93 -6.84 -8.34
N VAL A 49 -4.41 -7.61 -9.28
CA VAL A 49 -4.97 -8.88 -9.76
C VAL A 49 -3.93 -9.99 -9.73
N MET A 50 -4.37 -11.24 -9.59
CA MET A 50 -3.52 -12.43 -9.53
C MET A 50 -3.94 -13.44 -10.60
N SER A 51 -2.97 -14.04 -11.28
CA SER A 51 -3.18 -15.20 -12.14
C SER A 51 -3.59 -16.44 -11.34
N GLU A 52 -4.19 -17.44 -11.99
CA GLU A 52 -4.50 -18.75 -11.38
C GLU A 52 -3.31 -19.35 -10.61
N ARG A 53 -2.09 -19.20 -11.14
CA ARG A 53 -0.87 -19.68 -10.48
C ARG A 53 -0.59 -18.95 -9.17
N GLN A 54 -0.76 -17.64 -9.16
CA GLN A 54 -0.53 -16.83 -7.96
C GLN A 54 -1.60 -17.10 -6.90
N VAL A 55 -2.87 -17.25 -7.33
CA VAL A 55 -3.96 -17.64 -6.44
C VAL A 55 -3.73 -19.03 -5.85
N ALA A 56 -3.31 -20.01 -6.66
CA ALA A 56 -2.98 -21.36 -6.19
C ALA A 56 -1.95 -21.34 -5.05
N LEU A 57 -0.97 -20.43 -5.13
CA LEU A 57 0.06 -20.29 -4.09
C LEU A 57 -0.49 -19.71 -2.78
N ILE A 58 -1.42 -18.76 -2.82
CA ILE A 58 -1.96 -18.18 -1.58
C ILE A 58 -2.98 -19.09 -0.91
N VAL A 59 -3.78 -19.83 -1.69
CA VAL A 59 -4.82 -20.74 -1.16
C VAL A 59 -4.33 -22.16 -0.88
N GLY A 60 -3.13 -22.50 -1.35
CA GLY A 60 -2.53 -23.83 -1.13
C GLY A 60 -3.23 -24.95 -1.89
N LYS A 61 -3.78 -24.65 -3.07
CA LYS A 61 -4.46 -25.62 -3.94
C LYS A 61 -3.81 -25.65 -5.33
N SER A 62 -4.21 -26.60 -6.17
CA SER A 62 -3.70 -26.64 -7.55
C SER A 62 -4.31 -25.50 -8.39
N LYS A 63 -3.69 -25.19 -9.53
CA LYS A 63 -4.27 -24.22 -10.49
C LYS A 63 -5.62 -24.68 -11.02
N THR A 64 -5.78 -26.00 -11.19
CA THR A 64 -7.01 -26.62 -11.65
C THR A 64 -8.12 -26.38 -10.64
N ASP A 65 -7.86 -26.56 -9.34
CA ASP A 65 -8.83 -26.30 -8.29
C ASP A 65 -9.23 -24.83 -8.23
N VAL A 66 -8.29 -23.91 -8.46
CA VAL A 66 -8.58 -22.48 -8.56
C VAL A 66 -9.51 -22.19 -9.72
N ARG A 67 -9.26 -22.77 -10.89
CA ARG A 67 -10.10 -22.58 -12.07
C ARG A 67 -11.51 -23.12 -11.85
N ILE A 68 -11.63 -24.36 -11.38
CA ILE A 68 -12.91 -25.00 -11.07
C ILE A 68 -13.69 -24.15 -10.07
N PHE A 69 -13.04 -23.72 -8.99
CA PHE A 69 -13.66 -22.88 -7.99
C PHE A 69 -14.14 -21.54 -8.56
N ALA A 70 -13.27 -20.88 -9.34
CA ALA A 70 -13.57 -19.58 -9.94
C ALA A 70 -14.76 -19.63 -10.90
N GLU A 71 -14.88 -20.72 -11.67
CA GLU A 71 -16.01 -20.97 -12.56
C GLU A 71 -17.30 -21.26 -11.77
N GLN A 72 -17.24 -22.15 -10.78
CA GLN A 72 -18.39 -22.51 -9.95
C GLN A 72 -18.96 -21.33 -9.15
N LYS A 73 -18.09 -20.47 -8.63
CA LYS A 73 -18.47 -19.31 -7.81
C LYS A 73 -18.58 -18.01 -8.59
N GLN A 74 -18.42 -18.05 -9.92
CA GLN A 74 -18.43 -16.88 -10.81
C GLN A 74 -17.57 -15.74 -10.25
N LEU A 75 -16.35 -16.07 -9.82
CA LEU A 75 -15.47 -15.10 -9.20
C LEU A 75 -15.19 -13.94 -10.14
N GLU A 76 -15.19 -12.73 -9.57
CA GLU A 76 -14.81 -11.52 -10.28
C GLU A 76 -13.43 -11.69 -10.90
N SER A 77 -13.35 -11.43 -12.20
CA SER A 77 -12.13 -11.61 -12.97
C SER A 77 -12.07 -10.60 -14.10
N ILE A 78 -10.85 -10.22 -14.46
CA ILE A 78 -10.55 -9.22 -15.47
C ILE A 78 -9.58 -9.86 -16.46
N ILE A 79 -9.87 -9.75 -17.76
CA ILE A 79 -8.91 -10.14 -18.80
C ILE A 79 -7.85 -9.04 -18.90
N VAL A 80 -6.58 -9.42 -18.72
CA VAL A 80 -5.46 -8.46 -18.66
C VAL A 80 -4.29 -8.93 -19.51
N GLN A 81 -3.50 -7.99 -20.02
CA GLN A 81 -2.22 -8.28 -20.65
C GLN A 81 -1.09 -8.13 -19.62
N ILE A 82 -0.34 -9.20 -19.36
CA ILE A 82 0.80 -9.17 -18.44
C ILE A 82 2.09 -8.73 -19.14
N PRO A 83 3.14 -8.31 -18.41
CA PRO A 83 4.33 -7.67 -18.97
C PRO A 83 5.08 -8.45 -20.07
N ASN A 84 4.92 -9.78 -20.11
CA ASN A 84 5.49 -10.62 -21.16
C ASN A 84 4.59 -10.73 -22.41
N GLY A 85 3.58 -9.88 -22.52
CA GLY A 85 2.64 -9.80 -23.65
C GLY A 85 1.50 -10.82 -23.60
N LYS A 86 1.51 -11.81 -22.70
CA LYS A 86 0.45 -12.82 -22.61
C LYS A 86 -0.85 -12.23 -22.06
N ILE A 87 -1.97 -12.70 -22.59
CA ILE A 87 -3.30 -12.38 -22.08
C ILE A 87 -3.71 -13.46 -21.09
N ILE A 88 -4.14 -13.05 -19.91
CA ILE A 88 -4.59 -13.96 -18.86
C ILE A 88 -5.89 -13.48 -18.22
N LYS A 89 -6.58 -14.40 -17.55
CA LYS A 89 -7.65 -14.09 -16.60
C LYS A 89 -7.02 -13.77 -15.23
N GLY A 90 -7.15 -12.52 -14.80
CA GLY A 90 -6.68 -12.04 -13.50
C GLY A 90 -7.82 -11.97 -12.49
N TYR A 91 -7.59 -12.44 -11.27
CA TYR A 91 -8.55 -12.41 -10.16
C TYR A 91 -8.18 -11.29 -9.19
N THR A 92 -9.16 -10.47 -8.79
CA THR A 92 -8.94 -9.39 -7.83
C THR A 92 -8.61 -9.95 -6.45
N LEU A 93 -7.94 -9.17 -5.59
CA LEU A 93 -7.67 -9.61 -4.21
C LEU A 93 -8.95 -9.98 -3.43
N PRO A 94 -10.07 -9.25 -3.55
CA PRO A 94 -11.35 -9.66 -2.96
C PRO A 94 -11.84 -11.02 -3.48
N ALA A 95 -11.69 -11.31 -4.78
CA ALA A 95 -12.05 -12.61 -5.33
C ALA A 95 -11.21 -13.76 -4.71
N VAL A 96 -9.93 -13.52 -4.46
CA VAL A 96 -9.06 -14.46 -3.72
C VAL A 96 -9.53 -14.65 -2.29
N ALA A 97 -9.99 -13.57 -1.63
CA ALA A 97 -10.53 -13.62 -0.27
C ALA A 97 -11.74 -14.54 -0.16
N VAL A 98 -12.62 -14.54 -1.17
CA VAL A 98 -13.80 -15.43 -1.23
C VAL A 98 -13.36 -16.90 -1.19
N TYR A 99 -12.33 -17.27 -1.96
CA TYR A 99 -11.85 -18.65 -1.96
C TYR A 99 -11.22 -19.04 -0.61
N LEU A 100 -10.35 -18.21 -0.06
CA LEU A 100 -9.77 -18.47 1.26
C LEU A 100 -10.84 -18.58 2.35
N ARG A 101 -11.90 -17.76 2.29
CA ARG A 101 -13.00 -17.83 3.26
C ARG A 101 -13.70 -19.18 3.20
N GLN A 102 -13.98 -19.70 2.02
CA GLN A 102 -14.58 -21.03 1.90
C GLN A 102 -13.65 -22.12 2.44
N LEU A 103 -12.36 -22.08 2.11
CA LEU A 103 -11.39 -23.06 2.65
C LEU A 103 -11.27 -22.97 4.17
N PHE A 104 -11.36 -21.75 4.73
CA PHE A 104 -11.35 -21.49 6.16
C PHE A 104 -12.57 -22.10 6.85
N GLU A 105 -13.76 -21.88 6.30
CA GLU A 105 -15.02 -22.43 6.81
C GLU A 105 -15.05 -23.95 6.74
N GLN A 106 -14.45 -24.54 5.71
CA GLN A 106 -14.34 -25.98 5.52
C GLN A 106 -13.19 -26.64 6.30
N GLY A 107 -12.39 -25.86 7.05
CA GLY A 107 -11.28 -26.38 7.87
C GLY A 107 -10.01 -26.75 7.10
N TYR A 108 -9.96 -26.56 5.78
CA TYR A 108 -8.82 -26.95 4.94
C TYR A 108 -7.57 -26.08 5.12
N LEU A 109 -7.66 -24.96 5.85
CA LEU A 109 -6.51 -24.07 6.08
C LEU A 109 -5.64 -24.46 7.28
N LEU A 110 -6.05 -25.46 8.07
CA LEU A 110 -5.28 -25.94 9.23
C LEU A 110 -3.97 -26.62 8.80
N GLU A 111 -3.97 -27.31 7.66
CA GLU A 111 -2.80 -28.01 7.10
C GLU A 111 -2.04 -27.15 6.06
N HIS A 112 -2.37 -25.87 5.97
CA HIS A 112 -1.79 -25.01 4.95
C HIS A 112 -0.33 -24.69 5.27
N ARG A 113 0.53 -24.73 4.26
CA ARG A 113 1.99 -24.47 4.35
C ARG A 113 2.41 -23.15 5.01
N LEU A 114 1.51 -22.16 5.07
CA LEU A 114 1.79 -20.88 5.73
C LEU A 114 1.76 -20.99 7.26
N SER A 115 1.25 -22.09 7.82
CA SER A 115 1.19 -22.35 9.27
C SER A 115 0.62 -21.18 10.07
N LEU A 116 -0.41 -20.52 9.54
CA LEU A 116 -1.08 -19.39 10.20
C LEU A 116 -2.10 -19.90 11.21
N SER A 117 -2.20 -19.22 12.35
CA SER A 117 -3.26 -19.45 13.32
C SER A 117 -4.65 -19.11 12.74
N ARG A 118 -5.72 -19.61 13.37
CA ARG A 118 -7.10 -19.30 12.96
C ARG A 118 -7.41 -17.80 12.95
N SER A 119 -6.83 -17.04 13.90
CA SER A 119 -6.96 -15.58 13.97
C SER A 119 -6.24 -14.89 12.80
N GLU A 120 -5.04 -15.36 12.48
CA GLU A 120 -4.25 -14.83 11.37
C GLU A 120 -4.92 -15.07 10.02
N TRP A 121 -5.54 -16.24 9.82
CA TRP A 121 -6.33 -16.50 8.62
C TRP A 121 -7.50 -15.54 8.45
N LYS A 122 -8.24 -15.24 9.53
CA LYS A 122 -9.33 -14.24 9.50
C LYS A 122 -8.81 -12.87 9.09
N GLN A 123 -7.70 -12.42 9.69
CA GLN A 123 -7.07 -11.15 9.37
C GLN A 123 -6.57 -11.09 7.91
N LEU A 124 -6.02 -12.19 7.38
CA LEU A 124 -5.60 -12.29 5.98
C LEU A 124 -6.79 -12.18 5.02
N ILE A 125 -7.87 -12.92 5.30
CA ILE A 125 -9.12 -12.86 4.51
C ILE A 125 -9.69 -11.44 4.53
N GLU A 126 -9.71 -10.78 5.69
CA GLU A 126 -10.19 -9.41 5.82
C GLU A 126 -9.34 -8.42 5.01
N ALA A 127 -8.01 -8.55 5.08
CA ALA A 127 -7.08 -7.71 4.32
C ALA A 127 -7.22 -7.88 2.80
N LEU A 128 -7.47 -9.10 2.32
CA LEU A 128 -7.75 -9.37 0.91
C LEU A 128 -9.13 -8.85 0.49
N SER A 129 -10.12 -8.92 1.39
CA SER A 129 -11.50 -8.44 1.14
C SER A 129 -11.53 -6.91 1.02
N ASN A 130 -10.68 -6.22 1.77
CA ASN A 130 -10.59 -4.77 1.81
C ASN A 130 -9.14 -4.30 1.59
N PRO A 131 -8.59 -4.46 0.37
CA PRO A 131 -7.19 -4.13 0.10
C PRO A 131 -6.89 -2.62 0.30
N GLU A 132 -7.90 -1.76 0.17
CA GLU A 132 -7.80 -0.32 0.47
C GLU A 132 -7.72 0.00 1.97
N ARG A 133 -8.28 -0.85 2.85
CA ARG A 133 -8.09 -0.76 4.31
C ARG A 133 -6.72 -1.28 4.76
N GLY A 134 -5.99 -1.93 3.85
CA GLY A 134 -4.65 -2.48 4.04
C GLY A 134 -3.54 -1.62 3.45
N LYS A 135 -3.70 -0.29 3.33
CA LYS A 135 -2.60 0.65 3.00
C LYS A 135 -1.55 0.78 4.12
N ALA A 136 -1.33 -0.27 4.91
CA ALA A 136 -0.12 -0.44 5.69
C ALA A 136 0.99 -0.88 4.73
N VAL A 137 1.54 0.09 4.03
CA VAL A 137 2.66 -0.06 3.10
C VAL A 137 3.91 -0.47 3.87
N THR A 138 4.20 -1.77 3.95
CA THR A 138 5.32 -2.29 4.75
C THR A 138 6.67 -1.75 4.24
N PRO A 139 7.56 -1.23 5.10
CA PRO A 139 8.89 -0.76 4.70
C PRO A 139 9.72 -1.85 4.02
N ASN A 140 10.73 -1.47 3.21
CA ASN A 140 11.62 -2.43 2.52
C ASN A 140 12.16 -3.51 3.50
N PRO A 141 11.74 -4.78 3.37
CA PRO A 141 12.01 -5.83 4.36
C PRO A 141 13.46 -6.31 4.36
N CYS A 142 14.25 -5.96 3.32
CA CYS A 142 15.67 -6.23 3.28
C CYS A 142 16.51 -5.23 4.08
N PHE A 143 15.93 -4.10 4.49
CA PHE A 143 16.62 -3.07 5.28
C PHE A 143 16.03 -2.94 6.67
N PHE A 144 14.71 -2.76 6.74
CA PHE A 144 13.99 -2.62 7.99
C PHE A 144 13.67 -4.01 8.54
N SER A 145 14.32 -4.36 9.64
CA SER A 145 14.13 -5.65 10.33
C SER A 145 13.89 -5.36 11.80
N GLY A 146 12.71 -5.71 12.31
CA GLY A 146 12.33 -5.43 13.70
C GLY A 146 10.83 -5.35 13.91
N ASN A 147 10.43 -5.27 15.18
CA ASN A 147 9.05 -4.98 15.56
C ASN A 147 8.74 -3.51 15.25
N TYR A 148 7.50 -3.23 14.83
CA TYR A 148 7.04 -1.87 14.59
C TYR A 148 6.63 -1.19 15.90
N ARG A 149 7.09 0.05 16.11
CA ARG A 149 6.56 0.93 17.15
C ARG A 149 5.31 1.61 16.62
N LEU A 150 4.19 1.44 17.32
CA LEU A 150 2.95 2.17 17.04
C LEU A 150 2.94 3.48 17.84
N ALA A 151 2.74 4.59 17.15
CA ALA A 151 2.60 5.90 17.77
C ALA A 151 1.33 6.60 17.30
N LYS A 152 0.70 7.40 18.16
CA LYS A 152 -0.32 8.36 17.73
C LYS A 152 0.40 9.65 17.35
N ALA A 153 0.00 10.28 16.26
CA ALA A 153 0.62 11.54 15.83
C ALA A 153 -0.43 12.57 15.40
N GLN A 154 -0.10 13.83 15.62
CA GLN A 154 -0.82 14.96 15.05
C GLN A 154 -0.10 15.46 13.80
N THR A 155 -0.87 15.81 12.80
CA THR A 155 -0.36 16.38 11.57
C THR A 155 -0.20 17.89 11.70
N ILE A 156 0.95 18.41 11.26
CA ILE A 156 1.18 19.83 11.06
C ILE A 156 1.73 20.06 9.65
N GLN A 157 1.32 21.15 9.01
CA GLN A 157 1.87 21.55 7.72
C GLN A 157 2.82 22.71 7.93
N ILE A 158 4.07 22.54 7.48
CA ILE A 158 5.05 23.62 7.47
C ILE A 158 5.30 24.08 6.04
N LYS A 159 5.61 25.36 5.90
CA LYS A 159 6.03 25.96 4.64
C LYS A 159 7.55 26.03 4.61
N LEU A 160 8.15 25.48 3.56
CA LEU A 160 9.54 25.64 3.20
C LEU A 160 9.67 26.76 2.14
N GLU A 161 10.90 27.13 1.79
CA GLU A 161 11.14 28.04 0.67
C GLU A 161 10.64 27.45 -0.66
N ASN A 162 10.52 28.29 -1.69
CA ASN A 162 10.09 27.90 -3.04
C ASN A 162 8.69 27.26 -3.12
N HIS A 163 7.75 27.70 -2.27
CA HIS A 163 6.37 27.19 -2.21
C HIS A 163 6.27 25.68 -1.96
N ILE A 164 7.28 25.09 -1.33
CA ILE A 164 7.24 23.69 -0.92
C ILE A 164 6.51 23.61 0.42
N TYR A 165 5.46 22.80 0.47
CA TYR A 165 4.73 22.50 1.70
C TYR A 165 5.07 21.07 2.13
N LEU A 166 5.41 20.92 3.40
CA LEU A 166 5.77 19.64 3.97
C LEU A 166 4.85 19.32 5.15
N GLN A 167 4.21 18.16 5.07
CA GLN A 167 3.44 17.60 6.17
C GLN A 167 4.38 16.87 7.15
N VAL A 168 4.35 17.27 8.41
CA VAL A 168 5.15 16.69 9.49
C VAL A 168 4.21 16.09 10.53
N LEU A 169 4.61 14.96 11.09
CA LEU A 169 3.89 14.23 12.13
C LEU A 169 4.56 14.51 13.48
N VAL A 170 3.80 15.09 14.39
CA VAL A 170 4.20 15.36 15.77
C VAL A 170 3.75 14.17 16.62
N VAL A 171 4.72 13.36 17.06
CA VAL A 171 4.46 12.18 17.91
C VAL A 171 4.43 12.58 19.38
N ALA A 172 5.40 13.39 19.79
CA ALA A 172 5.54 13.96 21.12
C ALA A 172 6.31 15.29 21.00
N PRO A 173 6.33 16.16 22.04
CA PRO A 173 7.17 17.34 22.04
C PRO A 173 8.62 16.97 21.72
N GLY A 174 9.20 17.58 20.67
CA GLY A 174 10.55 17.28 20.20
C GLY A 174 10.69 16.02 19.34
N GLU A 175 9.66 15.17 19.21
CA GLU A 175 9.67 14.02 18.31
C GLU A 175 8.83 14.29 17.05
N TYR A 176 9.53 14.64 15.97
CA TYR A 176 8.95 14.95 14.66
C TYR A 176 9.36 13.92 13.62
N ARG A 177 8.40 13.48 12.83
CA ARG A 177 8.59 12.44 11.82
C ARG A 177 7.90 12.83 10.52
N ILE A 178 8.33 12.26 9.40
CA ILE A 178 7.71 12.48 8.10
C ILE A 178 7.38 11.13 7.48
N GLY A 179 6.18 11.02 6.90
CA GLY A 179 5.71 9.81 6.23
C GLY A 179 6.42 9.55 4.91
N TYR A 180 6.59 8.27 4.54
CA TYR A 180 7.18 7.86 3.25
C TYR A 180 6.57 8.54 2.04
N ASP A 181 5.24 8.56 1.97
CA ASP A 181 4.53 9.21 0.87
C ASP A 181 4.88 10.69 0.80
N GLU A 182 4.86 11.38 1.94
CA GLU A 182 5.07 12.82 1.99
C GLU A 182 6.50 13.22 1.61
N GLY A 183 7.50 12.58 2.23
CA GLY A 183 8.89 12.93 1.99
C GLY A 183 9.39 12.56 0.59
N MET A 184 8.78 11.57 -0.08
CA MET A 184 9.05 11.30 -1.50
C MET A 184 8.24 12.23 -2.42
N ARG A 185 6.98 12.52 -2.09
CA ARG A 185 6.10 13.41 -2.86
C ARG A 185 6.68 14.83 -2.95
N CYS A 186 7.25 15.36 -1.85
CA CYS A 186 7.80 16.73 -1.85
C CYS A 186 9.00 16.89 -2.80
N ILE A 187 9.67 15.80 -3.18
CA ILE A 187 10.74 15.79 -4.20
C ILE A 187 10.30 15.19 -5.54
N HIS A 188 8.99 15.02 -5.76
CA HIS A 188 8.41 14.43 -6.97
C HIS A 188 8.95 13.02 -7.29
N SER A 189 9.21 12.23 -6.25
CA SER A 189 9.66 10.85 -6.38
C SER A 189 8.59 9.88 -5.89
N ASN A 190 8.62 8.66 -6.39
CA ASN A 190 7.67 7.61 -6.01
C ASN A 190 8.06 7.00 -4.65
N CYS A 191 7.08 6.87 -3.75
CA CYS A 191 7.28 6.25 -2.44
C CYS A 191 7.75 4.80 -2.53
N GLU A 192 7.41 4.06 -3.60
CA GLU A 192 7.87 2.69 -3.87
C GLU A 192 9.40 2.54 -3.75
N TRP A 193 10.14 3.64 -3.95
CA TRP A 193 11.58 3.68 -3.73
C TRP A 193 12.01 3.18 -2.33
N LEU A 194 11.25 3.52 -1.28
CA LEU A 194 11.51 3.16 0.12
C LEU A 194 10.88 1.82 0.54
N ILE A 195 9.94 1.32 -0.27
CA ILE A 195 9.03 0.22 0.10
C ILE A 195 9.40 -1.07 -0.63
N ASP A 196 9.85 -0.96 -1.89
CA ASP A 196 10.11 -2.13 -2.73
C ASP A 196 11.09 -3.09 -2.08
N ASN A 197 10.76 -4.38 -2.12
CA ASN A 197 11.61 -5.47 -1.70
C ASN A 197 12.80 -5.64 -2.67
N SER A 198 13.80 -4.75 -2.54
CA SER A 198 15.00 -4.72 -3.37
C SER A 198 16.25 -4.76 -2.49
N PRO A 199 17.05 -5.83 -2.55
CA PRO A 199 18.35 -5.91 -1.87
C PRO A 199 19.32 -4.81 -2.32
N LYS A 200 19.25 -4.40 -3.59
CA LYS A 200 20.07 -3.29 -4.13
C LYS A 200 19.69 -1.96 -3.48
N ARG A 201 18.39 -1.70 -3.28
CA ARG A 201 17.93 -0.51 -2.56
C ARG A 201 18.25 -0.60 -1.07
N ALA A 202 18.10 -1.76 -0.45
CA ALA A 202 18.48 -1.97 0.95
C ALA A 202 19.96 -1.67 1.22
N LYS A 203 20.87 -2.10 0.31
CA LYS A 203 22.29 -1.69 0.36
C LYS A 203 22.48 -0.18 0.26
N THR A 204 21.63 0.50 -0.53
CA THR A 204 21.68 1.95 -0.67
C THR A 204 21.16 2.65 0.59
N LEU A 205 20.03 2.23 1.13
CA LEU A 205 19.47 2.71 2.41
C LEU A 205 20.47 2.52 3.56
N SER A 206 21.18 1.39 3.58
CA SER A 206 22.24 1.12 4.55
C SER A 206 23.41 2.11 4.45
N LYS A 207 23.76 2.55 3.24
CA LYS A 207 24.82 3.56 3.04
C LYS A 207 24.40 4.96 3.49
N MET A 208 23.11 5.24 3.49
CA MET A 208 22.54 6.50 4.02
C MET A 208 22.50 6.52 5.55
N LYS A 209 22.89 5.43 6.23
CA LYS A 209 22.88 5.32 7.70
C LYS A 209 21.52 5.61 8.35
N LEU A 210 20.43 5.30 7.64
CA LEU A 210 19.08 5.51 8.18
C LEU A 210 18.86 4.67 9.44
N SER A 211 18.03 5.19 10.35
CA SER A 211 17.51 4.42 11.47
C SER A 211 16.82 3.15 10.98
N LYS A 212 17.06 2.04 11.67
CA LYS A 212 16.42 0.75 11.40
C LYS A 212 15.09 0.60 12.12
N GLU A 213 14.72 1.55 12.99
CA GLU A 213 13.47 1.50 13.73
C GLU A 213 12.28 1.75 12.80
N ILE A 214 11.33 0.82 12.80
CA ILE A 214 10.08 0.97 12.06
C ILE A 214 9.07 1.67 12.97
N VAL A 215 8.71 2.90 12.65
CA VAL A 215 7.67 3.65 13.38
C VAL A 215 6.46 3.87 12.48
N GLU A 216 5.34 3.27 12.87
CA GLU A 216 4.03 3.46 12.26
C GLU A 216 3.21 4.45 13.09
N CYS A 217 2.86 5.58 12.48
CA CYS A 217 2.03 6.60 13.09
C CYS A 217 0.56 6.41 12.70
N ARG A 218 -0.33 6.52 13.69
CA ARG A 218 -1.78 6.61 13.52
C ARG A 218 -2.20 8.06 13.61
N VAL A 219 -2.81 8.55 12.53
CA VAL A 219 -3.24 9.93 12.35
C VAL A 219 -4.75 9.95 12.18
N ASN A 220 -5.43 10.81 12.93
CA ASN A 220 -6.87 11.01 12.74
C ASN A 220 -7.09 11.93 11.52
N THR A 221 -7.90 11.48 10.57
CA THR A 221 -8.38 12.24 9.42
C THR A 221 -9.92 12.28 9.45
N PRO A 222 -10.56 13.18 8.68
CA PRO A 222 -12.03 13.19 8.56
C PRO A 222 -12.61 11.85 8.09
N GLU A 223 -11.86 11.06 7.32
CA GLU A 223 -12.29 9.74 6.86
C GLU A 223 -11.97 8.59 7.84
N GLY A 224 -11.34 8.87 8.99
CA GLY A 224 -11.02 7.88 10.02
C GLY A 224 -9.55 7.89 10.44
N VAL A 225 -9.01 6.75 10.85
CA VAL A 225 -7.60 6.64 11.27
C VAL A 225 -6.75 6.19 10.09
N LYS A 226 -5.81 7.05 9.67
CA LYS A 226 -4.79 6.74 8.67
C LYS A 226 -3.53 6.20 9.34
N GLN A 227 -2.99 5.11 8.81
CA GLN A 227 -1.68 4.55 9.21
C GLN A 227 -0.60 5.08 8.25
N VAL A 228 0.55 5.49 8.80
CA VAL A 228 1.65 6.07 8.03
C VAL A 228 2.98 5.53 8.56
N TYR A 229 3.80 4.93 7.69
CA TYR A 229 5.18 4.59 8.03
C TYR A 229 6.08 5.81 7.89
N THR A 230 6.97 5.98 8.86
CA THR A 230 7.69 7.24 9.04
C THR A 230 9.17 7.05 9.29
N LEU A 231 9.94 8.06 8.90
CA LEU A 231 11.32 8.24 9.33
C LEU A 231 11.47 9.51 10.14
N THR A 232 12.58 9.60 10.87
CA THR A 232 12.96 10.83 11.56
C THR A 232 13.25 11.94 10.55
N CYS A 233 13.23 13.20 10.98
CA CYS A 233 13.65 14.30 10.11
C CYS A 233 15.09 14.13 9.61
N GLU A 234 16.00 13.59 10.44
CA GLU A 234 17.41 13.35 10.09
C GLU A 234 17.56 12.29 8.99
N ASP A 235 16.85 11.19 9.11
CA ASP A 235 16.79 10.15 8.07
C ASP A 235 16.33 10.74 6.72
N TRP A 236 15.33 11.64 6.75
CA TRP A 236 14.85 12.30 5.54
C TRP A 236 15.87 13.24 4.92
N LEU A 237 16.67 13.95 5.71
CA LEU A 237 17.79 14.74 5.18
C LEU A 237 18.75 13.85 4.39
N SER A 238 19.06 12.65 4.91
CA SER A 238 19.93 11.68 4.23
C SER A 238 19.30 11.13 2.94
N VAL A 239 17.99 10.85 2.95
CA VAL A 239 17.26 10.43 1.74
C VAL A 239 17.27 11.55 0.69
N TRP A 240 16.96 12.79 1.07
CA TRP A 240 16.97 13.91 0.15
C TRP A 240 18.37 14.24 -0.37
N GLU A 241 19.41 14.13 0.45
CA GLU A 241 20.81 14.28 0.01
C GLU A 241 21.13 13.31 -1.13
N TYR A 242 20.74 12.05 -0.99
CA TYR A 242 20.94 11.07 -2.06
C TYR A 242 20.28 11.45 -3.38
N PHE A 243 19.05 11.96 -3.33
CA PHE A 243 18.35 12.42 -4.53
C PHE A 243 18.95 13.71 -5.09
N ALA A 244 19.38 14.63 -4.23
CA ALA A 244 20.05 15.87 -4.62
C ALA A 244 21.36 15.59 -5.37
N ASN A 245 22.16 14.65 -4.86
CA ASN A 245 23.40 14.17 -5.50
C ASN A 245 23.17 13.48 -6.86
N ARG A 246 21.91 13.20 -7.21
CA ARG A 246 21.49 12.63 -8.51
C ARG A 246 20.74 13.62 -9.38
N GLY A 247 20.85 14.92 -9.07
CA GLY A 247 20.26 15.99 -9.87
C GLY A 247 18.81 16.32 -9.54
N ASN A 248 18.24 15.79 -8.45
CA ASN A 248 16.91 16.20 -8.02
C ASN A 248 16.96 17.61 -7.40
N THR A 249 16.63 18.62 -8.20
CA THR A 249 16.67 20.04 -7.81
C THR A 249 15.71 20.38 -6.67
N ARG A 250 14.58 19.68 -6.54
CA ARG A 250 13.66 19.85 -5.40
C ARG A 250 14.27 19.35 -4.11
N ALA A 251 14.94 18.20 -4.14
CA ALA A 251 15.66 17.70 -2.97
C ALA A 251 16.74 18.71 -2.53
N THR A 252 17.50 19.26 -3.47
CA THR A 252 18.46 20.35 -3.19
C THR A 252 17.78 21.58 -2.57
N ALA A 253 16.62 22.00 -3.08
CA ALA A 253 15.87 23.14 -2.55
C ALA A 253 15.38 22.89 -1.10
N ILE A 254 14.89 21.68 -0.81
CA ILE A 254 14.46 21.30 0.55
C ILE A 254 15.65 21.32 1.50
N LEU A 255 16.79 20.74 1.11
CA LEU A 255 18.00 20.74 1.94
C LEU A 255 18.50 22.15 2.23
N LYS A 256 18.49 23.05 1.23
CA LYS A 256 18.83 24.46 1.43
C LYS A 256 17.88 25.14 2.42
N ALA A 257 16.57 24.92 2.29
CA ALA A 257 15.59 25.46 3.21
C ALA A 257 15.77 24.93 4.65
N CYS A 258 16.16 23.66 4.80
CA CYS A 258 16.45 23.04 6.09
C CYS A 258 17.76 23.55 6.71
N ALA A 259 18.75 23.93 5.87
CA ALA A 259 20.01 24.50 6.33
C ALA A 259 19.84 25.92 6.91
N GLN A 260 18.91 26.71 6.36
CA GLN A 260 18.56 28.02 6.91
C GLN A 260 17.74 27.89 8.19
N GLU A 261 16.77 26.98 8.20
CA GLU A 261 15.92 26.74 9.35
C GLU A 261 15.43 25.29 9.38
N SER A 262 15.82 24.59 10.43
CA SER A 262 15.53 23.16 10.59
C SER A 262 14.03 22.86 10.68
N ILE A 263 13.64 21.66 10.25
CA ILE A 263 12.24 21.18 10.35
C ILE A 263 11.72 21.25 11.80
N PRO A 264 12.46 20.78 12.84
CA PRO A 264 12.02 20.90 14.23
C PRO A 264 11.71 22.34 14.65
N LEU A 265 12.55 23.31 14.28
CA LEU A 265 12.33 24.72 14.60
C LEU A 265 11.07 25.28 13.93
N ARG A 266 10.85 24.96 12.65
CA ARG A 266 9.65 25.36 11.91
C ARG A 266 8.38 24.79 12.53
N VAL A 267 8.42 23.52 12.95
CA VAL A 267 7.30 22.87 13.63
C VAL A 267 7.02 23.53 14.97
N ALA A 268 8.04 23.79 15.79
CA ALA A 268 7.88 24.45 17.07
C ALA A 268 7.23 25.85 16.92
N LYS A 269 7.67 26.64 15.94
CA LYS A 269 7.05 27.93 15.61
C LYS A 269 5.59 27.78 15.18
N ALA A 270 5.29 26.85 14.29
CA ALA A 270 3.92 26.61 13.83
C ALA A 270 2.99 26.17 14.97
N LEU A 271 3.49 25.39 15.94
CA LEU A 271 2.73 25.01 17.14
C LEU A 271 2.48 26.20 18.06
N SER A 272 3.46 27.11 18.22
CA SER A 272 3.32 28.32 19.05
C SER A 272 2.40 29.39 18.47
N GLN A 273 2.21 29.40 17.14
CA GLN A 273 1.34 30.36 16.44
C GLN A 273 -0.11 29.86 16.28
N GLY A 274 -0.35 28.56 16.53
CA GLY A 274 -1.67 27.93 16.48
C GLY A 274 -2.34 27.73 17.84
N GLN A 275 -1.76 28.31 18.90
CA GLN A 275 -2.35 28.48 20.24
C GLN A 275 -2.81 29.93 20.40
#